data_AF-A0A3M2YU16-F1
#
_entry.id   AF-A0A3M2YU16-F1
#
_cell.length_a   1.000
_cell.length_b   1.000
_cell.length_c   1.000
_cell.angle_alpha   90.00
_cell.angle_beta   90.00
_cell.angle_gamma   90.00
#
_symmetry.space_group_name_H-M   'P 1'
#
loop_
_entity.id
_entity.type
_entity.pdbx_description
1 polymer ?
#
loop_
_entity_poly.entity_id
_entity_poly.type
_entity_poly.pdbx_seq_one_letter_code
_entity_poly.pdbx_strand_id
1 'polypeptide(L)'
;FAEDCAQRHALSREAQDAFALASLARAQQAITDGHFDAEIVPVQVTVGKESRHITHDEQPPKARPDKIPTLKPAFRDGGTVTAANSSSISDGAAALLLMRQSQAQRRGLQPL
;
A
#
# COMPACT_ATOMS: atom_id res chain seq x y z
N PHE A 1 18.46 -8.54 -2.96
CA PHE A 1 17.52 -8.20 -4.06
C PHE A 1 17.30 -6.70 -4.21
N ALA A 2 16.66 -6.01 -3.25
CA ALA A 2 16.35 -4.58 -3.40
C ALA A 2 17.61 -3.70 -3.56
N GLU A 3 18.62 -3.90 -2.71
CA GLU A 3 19.89 -3.16 -2.83
C GLU A 3 20.64 -3.46 -4.15
N ASP A 4 20.57 -4.71 -4.63
CA ASP A 4 21.21 -5.08 -5.89
C ASP A 4 20.52 -4.40 -7.08
N CYS A 5 19.18 -4.25 -7.01
CA CYS A 5 18.40 -3.50 -7.97
C CYS A 5 18.77 -2.01 -7.93
N ALA A 6 18.81 -1.41 -6.73
CA ALA A 6 19.19 -0.02 -6.55
C ALA A 6 20.58 0.28 -7.14
N GLN A 7 21.56 -0.60 -6.87
CA GLN A 7 22.91 -0.46 -7.43
C GLN A 7 22.95 -0.64 -8.95
N ARG A 8 22.31 -1.69 -9.48
CA ARG A 8 22.31 -1.99 -10.93
C ARG A 8 21.64 -0.89 -11.75
N HIS A 9 20.62 -0.25 -11.21
CA HIS A 9 19.85 0.80 -11.87
C HIS A 9 20.22 2.21 -11.39
N ALA A 10 21.28 2.36 -10.59
CA ALA A 10 21.74 3.63 -10.03
C ALA A 10 20.63 4.45 -9.35
N LEU A 11 19.72 3.78 -8.62
CA LEU A 11 18.65 4.44 -7.88
C LEU A 11 19.23 5.03 -6.58
N SER A 12 19.33 6.36 -6.52
CA SER A 12 19.87 7.05 -5.35
C SER A 12 18.95 6.91 -4.12
N ARG A 13 19.51 7.13 -2.93
CA ARG A 13 18.75 7.14 -1.67
C ARG A 13 17.65 8.21 -1.70
N GLU A 14 17.98 9.39 -2.21
CA GLU A 14 17.08 10.54 -2.29
C GLU A 14 15.92 10.25 -3.25
N ALA A 15 16.18 9.59 -4.37
CA ALA A 15 15.14 9.20 -5.32
C ALA A 15 14.18 8.16 -4.71
N GLN A 16 14.72 7.18 -3.97
CA GLN A 16 13.92 6.18 -3.26
C GLN A 16 13.03 6.81 -2.18
N ASP A 17 13.59 7.71 -1.36
CA ASP A 17 12.85 8.40 -0.31
C ASP A 17 11.81 9.37 -0.89
N ALA A 18 12.13 10.08 -1.98
CA ALA A 18 11.19 10.95 -2.68
C ALA A 18 9.99 10.16 -3.24
N PHE A 19 10.25 8.98 -3.80
CA PHE A 19 9.18 8.08 -4.25
C PHE A 19 8.31 7.60 -3.08
N ALA A 20 8.92 7.21 -1.96
CA ALA A 20 8.19 6.78 -0.76
C ALA A 20 7.29 7.89 -0.21
N LEU A 21 7.79 9.12 -0.12
CA LEU A 21 7.02 10.31 0.29
C LEU A 21 5.85 10.57 -0.65
N ALA A 22 6.08 10.53 -1.97
CA ALA A 22 5.02 10.74 -2.96
C ALA A 22 3.98 9.59 -2.94
N SER A 23 4.40 8.36 -2.69
CA SER A 23 3.49 7.22 -2.52
C SER A 23 2.63 7.39 -1.29
N LEU A 24 3.22 7.78 -0.16
CA LEU A 24 2.51 8.02 1.09
C LEU A 24 1.48 9.15 0.97
N ALA A 25 1.88 10.29 0.40
CA ALA A 25 0.99 11.43 0.21
C ALA A 25 -0.23 11.07 -0.65
N ARG A 26 -0.03 10.34 -1.76
CA ARG A 26 -1.12 9.86 -2.62
C ARG A 26 -2.06 8.90 -1.89
N ALA A 27 -1.52 7.97 -1.09
CA ALA A 27 -2.33 7.04 -0.32
C ALA A 27 -3.17 7.76 0.75
N GLN A 28 -2.57 8.69 1.50
CA GLN A 28 -3.28 9.50 2.49
C GLN A 28 -4.40 10.34 1.87
N GLN A 29 -4.13 10.94 0.69
CA GLN A 29 -5.13 11.69 -0.05
C GLN A 29 -6.28 10.79 -0.52
N ALA A 30 -5.99 9.66 -1.16
CA ALA A 30 -6.99 8.72 -1.65
C ALA A 30 -7.89 8.15 -0.53
N ILE A 31 -7.32 7.87 0.65
CA ILE A 31 -8.08 7.48 1.84
C ILE A 31 -8.98 8.64 2.30
N THR A 32 -8.45 9.85 2.37
CA THR A 32 -9.21 11.03 2.83
C THR A 32 -10.35 11.38 1.89
N ASP A 33 -10.14 11.22 0.58
CA ASP A 33 -11.12 11.50 -0.46
C ASP A 33 -12.12 10.36 -0.70
N GLY A 34 -12.02 9.26 0.06
CA GLY A 34 -12.94 8.10 -0.07
C GLY A 34 -12.78 7.30 -1.36
N HIS A 35 -11.62 7.40 -2.03
CA HIS A 35 -11.40 6.70 -3.30
C HIS A 35 -11.46 5.17 -3.18
N PHE A 36 -11.18 4.63 -1.97
CA PHE A 36 -11.18 3.19 -1.72
C PHE A 36 -12.52 2.67 -1.17
N ASP A 37 -13.50 3.55 -0.91
CA ASP A 37 -14.77 3.17 -0.27
C ASP A 37 -15.56 2.15 -1.09
N ALA A 38 -15.42 2.18 -2.42
CA ALA A 38 -16.11 1.27 -3.33
C ALA A 38 -15.46 -0.12 -3.42
N GLU A 39 -14.16 -0.25 -3.10
CA GLU A 39 -13.40 -1.49 -3.25
C GLU A 39 -13.07 -2.20 -1.93
N ILE A 40 -13.08 -1.48 -0.80
CA ILE A 40 -12.83 -2.08 0.52
C ILE A 40 -14.11 -2.68 1.10
N VAL A 41 -14.06 -3.99 1.37
CA VAL A 41 -15.10 -4.68 2.16
C VAL A 41 -14.70 -4.66 3.65
N PRO A 42 -15.53 -4.12 4.56
CA PRO A 42 -15.22 -4.10 5.98
C PRO A 42 -14.99 -5.50 6.57
N VAL A 43 -13.94 -5.63 7.38
CA VAL A 43 -13.65 -6.87 8.12
C VAL A 43 -13.98 -6.68 9.59
N GLN A 44 -14.90 -7.49 10.11
CA GLN A 44 -15.19 -7.52 11.55
C GLN A 44 -14.11 -8.31 12.30
N VAL A 45 -13.48 -7.66 13.29
CA VAL A 45 -12.46 -8.25 14.14
C VAL A 45 -12.94 -8.21 15.58
N THR A 46 -12.84 -9.34 16.28
CA THR A 46 -13.18 -9.45 17.70
C THR A 46 -11.91 -9.65 18.51
N VAL A 47 -11.69 -8.76 19.49
CA VAL A 47 -10.55 -8.80 20.41
C VAL A 47 -11.11 -8.90 21.83
N GLY A 48 -11.00 -10.09 22.43
CA GLY A 48 -11.62 -10.37 23.72
C GLY A 48 -13.15 -10.25 23.65
N LYS A 49 -13.72 -9.27 24.37
CA LYS A 49 -15.17 -9.00 24.39
C LYS A 49 -15.59 -7.86 23.45
N GLU A 50 -14.63 -7.17 22.83
CA GLU A 50 -14.89 -6.04 21.95
C GLU A 50 -14.86 -6.49 20.49
N SER A 51 -15.77 -5.95 19.69
CA SER A 51 -15.80 -6.19 18.25
C SER A 51 -15.79 -4.85 17.52
N ARG A 52 -15.00 -4.76 16.46
CA ARG A 52 -14.87 -3.56 15.62
C ARG A 52 -14.75 -3.94 14.16
N HIS A 53 -15.16 -3.03 13.29
CA HIS A 53 -14.91 -3.15 11.86
C HIS A 53 -13.60 -2.45 11.51
N ILE A 54 -12.79 -3.10 10.69
CA ILE A 54 -11.67 -2.50 9.99
C ILE A 54 -12.19 -2.12 8.60
N THR A 55 -12.21 -0.84 8.31
CA THR A 55 -12.85 -0.26 7.12
C THR A 55 -11.88 0.50 6.22
N HIS A 56 -10.62 0.71 6.65
CA HIS A 56 -9.61 1.46 5.92
C HIS A 56 -8.24 0.83 6.12
N ASP A 57 -7.34 1.06 5.16
CA ASP A 57 -5.92 0.73 5.30
C ASP A 57 -5.29 1.48 6.48
N GLU A 58 -4.63 0.73 7.37
CA GLU A 58 -4.18 1.29 8.64
C GLU A 58 -2.82 2.01 8.59
N GLN A 59 -1.97 1.66 7.61
CA GLN A 59 -0.56 2.08 7.62
C GLN A 59 -0.35 3.54 7.16
N PRO A 60 -0.94 4.02 6.05
CA PRO A 60 -0.66 5.37 5.56
C PRO A 60 -0.98 6.49 6.58
N PRO A 61 -2.10 6.46 7.33
CA PRO A 61 -2.38 7.50 8.34
C PRO A 61 -1.40 7.52 9.52
N LYS A 62 -0.71 6.41 9.81
CA LYS A 62 0.22 6.28 10.95
C LYS A 62 1.66 6.65 10.59
N ALA A 63 1.96 6.88 9.31
CA ALA A 63 3.31 7.16 8.85
C ALA A 63 3.83 8.53 9.33
N ARG A 64 5.16 8.67 9.40
CA ARG A 64 5.85 9.92 9.78
C ARG A 64 6.75 10.39 8.64
N PRO A 65 6.25 11.21 7.69
CA PRO A 65 7.00 11.66 6.52
C PRO A 65 8.37 12.27 6.87
N ASP A 66 8.42 13.12 7.90
CA ASP A 66 9.64 13.81 8.32
C ASP A 66 10.75 12.86 8.80
N LYS A 67 10.41 11.61 9.15
CA LYS A 67 11.38 10.62 9.61
C LYS A 67 11.99 9.82 8.46
N ILE A 68 11.37 9.80 7.27
CA ILE A 68 11.80 8.98 6.14
C ILE A 68 13.27 9.23 5.77
N PRO A 69 13.75 10.49 5.58
CA PRO A 69 15.14 10.75 5.22
C PRO A 69 16.16 10.32 6.29
N THR A 70 15.71 10.23 7.55
CA THR A 70 16.57 9.96 8.70
C THR A 70 16.80 8.47 8.98
N LEU A 71 16.05 7.59 8.30
CA LEU A 71 16.14 6.16 8.57
C LEU A 71 17.47 5.57 8.10
N LYS A 72 17.99 4.66 8.91
CA LYS A 72 19.18 3.87 8.58
C LYS A 72 18.83 2.78 7.56
N PRO A 73 19.80 2.34 6.74
CA PRO A 73 19.63 1.19 5.86
C PRO A 73 19.20 -0.04 6.66
N ALA A 74 18.25 -0.80 6.13
CA ALA A 74 17.62 -1.91 6.84
C ALA A 74 18.21 -3.29 6.48
N PHE A 75 18.87 -3.40 5.32
CA PHE A 75 19.21 -4.71 4.72
C PHE A 75 20.70 -4.90 4.41
N ARG A 76 21.48 -3.82 4.39
CA ARG A 76 22.92 -3.86 4.12
C ARG A 76 23.61 -2.62 4.71
N ASP A 77 24.78 -2.82 5.31
CA ASP A 77 25.62 -1.71 5.76
C ASP A 77 26.02 -0.82 4.57
N GLY A 78 25.81 0.49 4.72
CA GLY A 78 26.02 1.46 3.63
C GLY A 78 25.01 1.35 2.48
N GLY A 79 23.93 0.59 2.65
CA GLY A 79 22.85 0.46 1.68
C GLY A 79 21.99 1.71 1.53
N THR A 80 21.02 1.65 0.63
CA THR A 80 20.09 2.75 0.34
C THR A 80 18.64 2.43 0.72
N VAL A 81 18.32 1.15 0.91
CA VAL A 81 16.97 0.68 1.22
C VAL A 81 16.75 0.75 2.73
N THR A 82 15.71 1.47 3.13
CA THR A 82 15.28 1.67 4.51
C THR A 82 13.89 1.10 4.73
N ALA A 83 13.47 0.98 6.00
CA ALA A 83 12.13 0.54 6.33
C ALA A 83 11.01 1.44 5.74
N ALA A 84 11.29 2.71 5.45
CA ALA A 84 10.29 3.64 4.90
C ALA A 84 10.21 3.64 3.38
N ASN A 85 11.30 3.31 2.68
CA ASN A 85 11.32 3.23 1.22
C ASN A 85 11.18 1.78 0.71
N SER A 86 10.82 0.86 1.61
CA SER A 86 10.38 -0.50 1.35
C SER A 86 8.93 -0.70 1.80
N SER A 87 8.22 -1.68 1.21
CA SER A 87 6.87 -2.03 1.65
C SER A 87 6.85 -2.62 3.06
N SER A 88 5.79 -2.34 3.82
CA SER A 88 5.54 -3.00 5.11
C SER A 88 5.13 -4.46 4.93
N ILE A 89 5.28 -5.24 6.01
CA ILE A 89 4.60 -6.53 6.13
C ILE A 89 3.17 -6.22 6.55
N SER A 90 2.21 -6.68 5.76
CA SER A 90 0.79 -6.37 5.92
C SER A 90 -0.06 -7.63 5.69
N ASP A 91 -1.22 -7.68 6.36
CA ASP A 91 -2.22 -8.74 6.17
C ASP A 91 -3.38 -8.22 5.32
N GLY A 92 -3.85 -9.01 4.36
CA GLY A 92 -4.97 -8.64 3.50
C GLY A 92 -5.34 -9.73 2.50
N ALA A 93 -6.52 -9.59 1.89
CA ALA A 93 -7.01 -10.44 0.81
C ALA A 93 -7.75 -9.61 -0.24
N ALA A 94 -7.68 -10.02 -1.50
CA ALA A 94 -8.40 -9.42 -2.60
C ALA A 94 -8.96 -10.52 -3.52
N ALA A 95 -10.12 -10.28 -4.12
CA ALA A 95 -10.77 -11.20 -5.06
C ALA A 95 -11.37 -10.45 -6.24
N LEU A 96 -11.30 -11.05 -7.43
CA LEU A 96 -11.87 -10.51 -8.66
C LEU A 96 -12.79 -11.56 -9.30
N LEU A 97 -13.95 -11.11 -9.79
CA LEU A 97 -14.84 -11.94 -10.59
C LEU A 97 -14.64 -11.62 -12.06
N LEU A 98 -14.18 -12.62 -12.83
CA LEU A 98 -13.99 -12.49 -14.27
C LEU A 98 -15.11 -13.21 -15.03
N MET A 99 -15.56 -12.59 -16.13
CA MET A 99 -16.58 -13.15 -17.00
C MET A 99 -16.30 -12.76 -18.46
N ARG A 100 -16.70 -13.62 -19.41
CA ARG A 100 -16.73 -13.24 -20.83
C ARG A 100 -17.68 -12.05 -21.03
N GLN A 101 -17.25 -11.04 -21.79
CA GLN A 101 -18.08 -9.88 -22.13
C GLN A 101 -19.44 -10.28 -22.73
N SER A 102 -19.47 -11.28 -23.61
CA SER A 102 -20.72 -11.76 -24.22
C SER A 102 -21.71 -12.34 -23.20
N GLN A 103 -21.21 -12.93 -22.11
CA GLN A 103 -22.06 -13.43 -21.02
C GLN A 103 -22.55 -12.30 -20.12
N ALA A 104 -21.70 -11.30 -19.84
CA ALA A 104 -22.11 -10.11 -19.10
C ALA A 104 -23.24 -9.37 -19.84
N GLN A 105 -23.07 -9.12 -21.14
CA GLN A 105 -24.09 -8.50 -22.00
C GLN A 105 -25.38 -9.30 -22.04
N ARG A 106 -25.31 -10.63 -22.26
CA ARG A 106 -26.50 -11.50 -22.26
C ARG A 106 -27.26 -11.46 -20.94
N ARG A 107 -26.56 -11.27 -19.82
CA ARG A 107 -27.11 -11.21 -18.46
C ARG A 107 -27.50 -9.79 -18.02
N GLY A 108 -27.28 -8.76 -18.85
CA GLY A 108 -27.53 -7.37 -18.50
C GLY A 108 -26.62 -6.85 -17.38
N LEU A 109 -25.46 -7.46 -17.18
CA LEU A 109 -24.46 -7.03 -16.19
C LEU A 109 -23.56 -5.96 -16.80
N GLN A 110 -23.28 -4.90 -16.03
CA GLN A 110 -22.31 -3.87 -16.39
C GLN A 110 -20.93 -4.24 -15.81
N PRO A 111 -19.90 -4.50 -16.63
CA PRO A 111 -18.54 -4.65 -16.15
C PRO A 111 -18.02 -3.35 -15.51
N LEU A 112 -17.09 -3.50 -14.56
CA LEU A 112 -16.35 -2.38 -13.95
C LEU A 112 -15.46 -1.67 -14.98
#